data_AF-A0A0W0R592-F1
#
_entry.id   AF-A0A0W0R592-F1
#
_cell.length_a   1.000
_cell.length_b   1.000
_cell.length_c   1.000
_cell.angle_alpha   90.00
_cell.angle_beta   90.00
_cell.angle_gamma   90.00
#
_symmetry.space_group_name_H-M   'P 1'
#
loop_
_entity.id
_entity.type
_entity.pdbx_description
1 polymer ?
#
loop_
_entity_poly.entity_id
_entity_poly.type
_entity_poly.pdbx_seq_one_letter_code
_entity_poly.pdbx_strand_id
1 'polypeptide(L)'
;MGNFSFEEEIQAEAARIRDNAYCVKEHFDLVFNHFIKKPQKYKTIEIVDELVDEDSLPRILQDAHHKEFVLMFYAHKPHAPHINPFFPKQTRAHISLLLCKTDKNNITHVLNIDGYHFPGYVDILGERPGASRNPYIDQQLVVRALSLASRNKTPLQRASWRNMNCVLYAFTFAERILHLFETDPGLFSSIFSSEKSLAYLLPNLEQAILAGMVDKYVTEQHGELIYNEEVRDAYHDRVRGVLAEKFIAESRQEFAVSTVKSQCSVEKNIAPNYTFLLNAGILLSSTLCLSFFTIAAIALLGVIALPSLVIGGTLAAGLVSSLATYGMFQARTKENPDEANPQFFPEPI
;
A
#
# COMPACT_ATOMS: atom_id res chain seq x y z
N MET A 1 -14.66 16.25 -19.78
CA MET A 1 -14.04 16.35 -18.45
C MET A 1 -13.15 17.56 -18.49
N GLY A 2 -13.41 18.59 -17.68
CA GLY A 2 -12.62 19.81 -17.69
C GLY A 2 -11.24 19.52 -17.07
N ASN A 3 -10.18 20.03 -17.69
CA ASN A 3 -8.84 20.00 -17.11
C ASN A 3 -8.81 20.97 -15.92
N PHE A 4 -8.91 20.44 -14.70
CA PHE A 4 -8.62 21.22 -13.51
C PHE A 4 -7.12 21.49 -13.43
N SER A 5 -6.74 22.61 -12.85
CA SER A 5 -5.35 22.85 -12.48
C SER A 5 -4.95 21.96 -11.29
N PHE A 6 -3.66 21.63 -11.17
CA PHE A 6 -3.14 20.82 -10.07
C PHE A 6 -3.52 21.36 -8.68
N GLU A 7 -3.52 22.68 -8.50
CA GLU A 7 -3.92 23.31 -7.24
C GLU A 7 -5.42 23.14 -6.97
N GLU A 8 -6.27 23.20 -8.00
CA GLU A 8 -7.72 22.94 -7.84
C GLU A 8 -7.99 21.49 -7.46
N GLU A 9 -7.23 20.54 -8.00
CA GLU A 9 -7.34 19.11 -7.66
C GLU A 9 -6.92 18.85 -6.21
N ILE A 10 -5.79 19.42 -5.76
CA ILE A 10 -5.35 19.32 -4.36
C ILE A 10 -6.40 19.90 -3.43
N GLN A 11 -6.91 21.10 -3.71
CA GLN A 11 -7.87 21.77 -2.82
C GLN A 11 -9.20 21.02 -2.78
N ALA A 12 -9.65 20.46 -3.90
CA ALA A 12 -10.85 19.63 -3.95
C ALA A 12 -10.71 18.36 -3.11
N GLU A 13 -9.56 17.69 -3.16
CA GLU A 13 -9.32 16.48 -2.35
C GLU A 13 -9.14 16.82 -0.86
N ALA A 14 -8.43 17.90 -0.54
CA ALA A 14 -8.32 18.42 0.83
C ALA A 14 -9.68 18.84 1.43
N ALA A 15 -10.61 19.32 0.60
CA ALA A 15 -11.99 19.58 1.02
C ALA A 15 -12.72 18.25 1.32
N ARG A 16 -12.57 17.21 0.48
CA ARG A 16 -13.16 15.88 0.76
C ARG A 16 -12.65 15.24 2.05
N ILE A 17 -11.37 15.43 2.38
CA ILE A 17 -10.79 15.02 3.67
C ILE A 17 -11.52 15.72 4.82
N ARG A 18 -11.69 17.06 4.75
CA ARG A 18 -12.36 17.86 5.78
C ARG A 18 -13.83 17.51 5.95
N ASP A 19 -14.53 17.39 4.82
CA ASP A 19 -15.98 17.22 4.73
C ASP A 19 -16.42 15.76 4.81
N ASN A 20 -15.50 14.87 5.18
CA ASN A 20 -15.85 13.53 5.61
C ASN A 20 -16.55 12.72 4.52
N ALA A 21 -16.06 12.82 3.29
CA ALA A 21 -16.59 12.18 2.09
C ALA A 21 -15.55 11.23 1.44
N TYR A 22 -14.66 10.68 2.26
CA TYR A 22 -13.32 10.27 1.87
C TYR A 22 -13.14 8.75 1.71
N CYS A 23 -12.38 8.33 0.70
CA CYS A 23 -11.99 6.93 0.51
C CYS A 23 -10.67 6.64 1.24
N VAL A 24 -10.73 5.87 2.33
CA VAL A 24 -9.54 5.63 3.17
C VAL A 24 -8.48 4.82 2.43
N LYS A 25 -8.87 3.92 1.52
CA LYS A 25 -7.93 3.07 0.78
C LYS A 25 -6.87 3.89 0.02
N GLU A 26 -7.27 5.02 -0.55
CA GLU A 26 -6.39 5.86 -1.38
C GLU A 26 -5.40 6.69 -0.53
N HIS A 27 -5.62 6.77 0.77
CA HIS A 27 -4.88 7.67 1.64
C HIS A 27 -4.57 7.08 3.01
N PHE A 28 -4.56 5.75 3.08
CA PHE A 28 -4.26 5.03 4.30
C PHE A 28 -2.89 5.47 4.85
N ASP A 29 -1.89 5.59 3.98
CA ASP A 29 -0.53 6.01 4.31
C ASP A 29 -0.49 7.38 4.99
N LEU A 30 -1.27 8.35 4.51
CA LEU A 30 -1.36 9.69 5.11
C LEU A 30 -1.87 9.60 6.56
N VAL A 31 -2.92 8.81 6.80
CA VAL A 31 -3.50 8.62 8.13
C VAL A 31 -2.55 7.80 9.01
N PHE A 32 -1.97 6.73 8.46
CA PHE A 32 -1.01 5.87 9.14
C PHE A 32 0.20 6.65 9.62
N ASN A 33 0.82 7.45 8.76
CA ASN A 33 1.98 8.28 9.12
C ASN A 33 1.63 9.42 10.09
N HIS A 34 0.37 9.87 10.10
CA HIS A 34 -0.10 10.84 11.09
C HIS A 34 -0.12 10.23 12.51
N PHE A 35 -0.74 9.07 12.66
CA PHE A 35 -0.99 8.45 13.96
C PHE A 35 0.14 7.55 14.44
N ILE A 36 0.69 6.73 13.54
CA ILE A 36 1.69 5.70 13.83
C ILE A 36 3.06 6.22 13.38
N LYS A 37 3.66 7.10 14.18
CA LYS A 37 5.00 7.61 13.92
C LYS A 37 6.04 6.57 14.34
N LYS A 38 6.90 6.16 13.40
CA LYS A 38 8.07 5.27 13.64
C LYS A 38 7.68 3.88 14.17
N PRO A 39 7.01 3.03 13.36
CA PRO A 39 6.58 1.68 13.77
C PRO A 39 7.73 0.78 14.27
N GLN A 40 8.97 1.06 13.85
CA GLN A 40 10.17 0.35 14.31
C GLN A 40 10.51 0.56 15.79
N LYS A 41 9.94 1.58 16.47
CA LYS A 41 10.22 1.87 17.88
C LYS A 41 9.77 0.73 18.81
N TYR A 42 8.73 0.00 18.42
CA TYR A 42 8.11 -0.99 19.29
C TYR A 42 8.84 -2.34 19.22
N LYS A 43 9.40 -2.79 20.36
CA LYS A 43 10.21 -4.01 20.41
C LYS A 43 9.38 -5.29 20.28
N THR A 44 8.19 -5.31 20.87
CA THR A 44 7.35 -6.50 21.02
C THR A 44 6.22 -6.59 19.99
N ILE A 45 5.92 -5.49 19.30
CA ILE A 45 4.81 -5.42 18.33
C ILE A 45 5.27 -4.97 16.95
N GLU A 46 4.84 -5.73 15.95
CA GLU A 46 4.95 -5.41 14.53
C GLU A 46 3.68 -4.69 14.11
N ILE A 47 3.80 -3.69 13.24
CA ILE A 47 2.66 -2.94 12.74
C ILE A 47 2.68 -3.08 11.24
N VAL A 48 1.63 -3.66 10.69
CA VAL A 48 1.43 -3.78 9.25
C VAL A 48 0.98 -2.42 8.73
N ASP A 49 1.76 -1.86 7.81
CA ASP A 49 1.55 -0.54 7.20
C ASP A 49 0.71 -0.60 5.91
N GLU A 50 0.06 -1.74 5.65
CA GLU A 50 -0.97 -1.89 4.63
C GLU A 50 -2.37 -2.02 5.25
N LEU A 51 -3.38 -1.49 4.55
CA LEU A 51 -4.77 -1.75 4.89
C LEU A 51 -5.14 -3.17 4.46
N VAL A 52 -5.41 -4.03 5.43
CA VAL A 52 -5.80 -5.44 5.23
C VAL A 52 -7.28 -5.52 4.93
N ASP A 53 -7.68 -6.37 4.00
CA ASP A 53 -9.09 -6.69 3.74
C ASP A 53 -9.31 -8.21 3.78
N GLU A 54 -10.56 -8.65 3.61
CA GLU A 54 -10.90 -10.07 3.65
C GLU A 54 -10.15 -10.92 2.60
N ASP A 55 -9.77 -10.33 1.46
CA ASP A 55 -9.02 -11.04 0.41
C ASP A 55 -7.54 -11.16 0.74
N SER A 56 -6.95 -10.12 1.35
CA SER A 56 -5.53 -10.11 1.70
C SER A 56 -5.22 -10.77 3.05
N LEU A 57 -6.19 -10.84 3.97
CA LEU A 57 -6.02 -11.39 5.32
C LEU A 57 -5.43 -12.81 5.34
N PRO A 58 -5.89 -13.79 4.53
CA PRO A 58 -5.33 -15.14 4.56
C PRO A 58 -3.85 -15.20 4.22
N ARG A 59 -3.41 -14.37 3.27
CA ARG A 59 -2.00 -14.27 2.87
C ARG A 59 -1.17 -13.70 4.02
N ILE A 60 -1.60 -12.58 4.58
CA ILE A 60 -0.85 -11.88 5.64
C ILE A 60 -0.74 -12.75 6.89
N LEU A 61 -1.79 -13.50 7.24
CA LEU A 61 -1.74 -14.42 8.39
C LEU A 61 -0.76 -15.59 8.23
N GLN A 62 -0.38 -15.91 6.99
CA GLN A 62 0.62 -16.94 6.66
C GLN A 62 2.05 -16.38 6.58
N ASP A 63 2.21 -15.06 6.53
CA ASP A 63 3.53 -14.43 6.50
C ASP A 63 4.25 -14.66 7.83
N ALA A 64 5.58 -14.77 7.77
CA ALA A 64 6.39 -14.96 8.97
C ALA A 64 6.53 -13.62 9.71
N HIS A 65 6.08 -13.57 10.96
CA HIS A 65 6.17 -12.38 11.81
C HIS A 65 7.19 -12.58 12.93
N HIS A 66 8.09 -11.62 13.11
CA HIS A 66 9.26 -11.81 13.99
C HIS A 66 9.09 -11.21 15.38
N LYS A 67 7.96 -10.55 15.65
CA LYS A 67 7.64 -9.95 16.94
C LYS A 67 6.47 -10.67 17.59
N GLU A 68 6.40 -10.58 18.91
CA GLU A 68 5.43 -11.31 19.74
C GLU A 68 3.97 -11.00 19.38
N PHE A 69 3.72 -9.80 18.90
CA PHE A 69 2.41 -9.30 18.50
C PHE A 69 2.46 -8.65 17.12
N VAL A 70 1.33 -8.68 16.42
CA VAL A 70 1.14 -7.97 15.15
C VAL A 70 -0.12 -7.12 15.24
N LEU A 71 -0.03 -5.87 14.80
CA LEU A 71 -1.14 -4.93 14.72
C LEU A 71 -1.48 -4.66 13.26
N MET A 72 -2.76 -4.82 12.89
CA MET A 72 -3.22 -4.62 11.51
C MET A 72 -4.49 -3.77 11.50
N PHE A 73 -4.65 -2.96 10.47
CA PHE A 73 -5.92 -2.27 10.19
C PHE A 73 -6.72 -3.11 9.21
N TYR A 74 -7.96 -3.46 9.57
CA TYR A 74 -8.77 -4.40 8.80
C TYR A 74 -10.03 -3.73 8.28
N ALA A 75 -10.17 -3.70 6.95
CA ALA A 75 -11.35 -3.24 6.24
C ALA A 75 -12.33 -4.40 6.03
N HIS A 76 -13.47 -4.31 6.70
CA HIS A 76 -14.58 -5.27 6.57
C HIS A 76 -15.21 -5.16 5.20
N LYS A 77 -15.49 -6.30 4.56
CA LYS A 77 -16.42 -6.34 3.44
C LYS A 77 -17.85 -6.33 3.98
N PRO A 78 -18.77 -5.53 3.42
CA PRO A 78 -20.17 -5.68 3.75
C PRO A 78 -20.73 -6.92 3.08
N HIS A 79 -21.35 -7.78 3.87
CA HIS A 79 -22.12 -8.91 3.36
C HIS A 79 -23.56 -8.54 2.93
N ALA A 80 -23.89 -7.26 2.78
CA ALA A 80 -25.23 -6.83 2.36
C ALA A 80 -25.34 -6.79 0.82
N PRO A 81 -26.23 -7.57 0.18
CA PRO A 81 -26.44 -7.58 -1.28
C PRO A 81 -27.18 -6.34 -1.80
N HIS A 82 -27.59 -5.42 -0.92
CA HIS A 82 -28.30 -4.20 -1.32
C HIS A 82 -27.33 -3.14 -1.82
N ILE A 83 -27.04 -3.25 -3.12
CA ILE A 83 -26.53 -2.18 -3.96
C ILE A 83 -27.45 -0.97 -3.80
N ASN A 84 -26.96 0.12 -3.21
CA ASN A 84 -27.69 1.38 -3.16
C ASN A 84 -27.86 1.89 -4.62
N PRO A 85 -29.08 2.12 -5.12
CA PRO A 85 -29.29 2.54 -6.52
C PRO A 85 -28.69 3.91 -6.85
N PHE A 86 -28.37 4.73 -5.84
CA PHE A 86 -27.64 5.99 -6.04
C PHE A 86 -26.12 5.81 -6.05
N PHE A 87 -25.60 4.67 -5.57
CA PHE A 87 -24.17 4.37 -5.48
C PHE A 87 -23.91 2.86 -5.71
N PRO A 88 -24.03 2.38 -6.96
CA PRO A 88 -24.11 0.96 -7.25
C PRO A 88 -22.80 0.16 -7.07
N LYS A 89 -21.70 0.84 -6.70
CA LYS A 89 -20.38 0.24 -6.48
C LYS A 89 -19.90 0.28 -5.03
N GLN A 90 -20.68 0.87 -4.11
CA GLN A 90 -20.23 1.10 -2.74
C GLN A 90 -20.86 0.11 -1.78
N THR A 91 -20.17 -1.02 -1.70
CA THR A 91 -20.14 -1.91 -0.55
C THR A 91 -19.63 -1.11 0.66
N ARG A 92 -20.53 -0.78 1.60
CA ARG A 92 -20.21 -0.24 2.95
C ARG A 92 -19.01 -0.96 3.62
N ALA A 93 -17.81 -0.37 3.60
CA ALA A 93 -16.66 -0.90 4.32
C ALA A 93 -16.52 -0.20 5.68
N HIS A 94 -16.31 -0.96 6.75
CA HIS A 94 -15.96 -0.49 8.09
C HIS A 94 -14.50 -0.82 8.35
N ILE A 95 -13.80 -0.08 9.21
CA ILE A 95 -12.41 -0.39 9.57
C ILE A 95 -12.33 -0.68 11.07
N SER A 96 -11.70 -1.79 11.41
CA SER A 96 -11.35 -2.18 12.77
C SER A 96 -9.84 -2.39 12.92
N LEU A 97 -9.44 -2.73 14.13
CA LEU A 97 -8.05 -3.03 14.47
C LEU A 97 -7.93 -4.51 14.82
N LEU A 98 -6.99 -5.22 14.20
CA LEU A 98 -6.64 -6.58 14.59
C LEU A 98 -5.38 -6.56 15.45
N LEU A 99 -5.47 -7.16 16.63
CA LEU A 99 -4.33 -7.45 17.48
C LEU A 99 -4.08 -8.97 17.46
N CYS A 100 -2.94 -9.37 16.95
CA CYS A 100 -2.60 -10.77 16.74
C CYS A 100 -1.48 -11.20 17.69
N LYS A 101 -1.54 -12.43 18.21
CA LYS A 101 -0.45 -13.07 18.95
C LYS A 101 0.33 -14.01 18.03
N THR A 102 1.65 -13.93 18.07
CA THR A 102 2.51 -14.86 17.35
C THR A 102 3.07 -15.95 18.26
N ASP A 103 3.21 -17.17 17.74
CA ASP A 103 4.07 -18.23 18.29
C ASP A 103 4.91 -18.83 17.17
N LYS A 104 6.21 -19.03 17.41
CA LYS A 104 7.18 -19.54 16.41
C LYS A 104 7.04 -18.85 15.04
N ASN A 105 6.92 -17.53 15.05
CA ASN A 105 6.73 -16.65 13.91
C ASN A 105 5.41 -16.78 13.13
N ASN A 106 4.43 -17.52 13.63
CA ASN A 106 3.11 -17.65 13.02
C ASN A 106 2.06 -16.97 13.88
N ILE A 107 1.05 -16.36 13.27
CA ILE A 107 -0.10 -15.87 14.02
C ILE A 107 -0.91 -17.07 14.53
N THR A 108 -1.19 -17.08 15.83
CA THR A 108 -1.94 -18.14 16.52
C THR A 108 -3.29 -17.69 17.05
N HIS A 109 -3.44 -16.39 17.27
CA HIS A 109 -4.67 -15.79 17.76
C HIS A 109 -4.86 -14.43 17.14
N VAL A 110 -6.11 -14.09 16.79
CA VAL A 110 -6.53 -12.83 16.19
C VAL A 110 -7.68 -12.25 17.00
N LEU A 111 -7.43 -11.13 17.67
CA LEU A 111 -8.45 -10.34 18.37
C LEU A 111 -8.83 -9.14 17.52
N ASN A 112 -10.11 -9.05 17.14
CA ASN A 112 -10.66 -7.86 16.50
C ASN A 112 -11.15 -6.84 17.54
N ILE A 113 -10.53 -5.67 17.59
CA ILE A 113 -10.90 -4.54 18.43
C ILE A 113 -11.71 -3.54 17.58
N ASP A 114 -12.92 -3.23 18.04
CA ASP A 114 -13.88 -2.46 17.27
C ASP A 114 -14.60 -1.41 18.12
N GLY A 115 -14.92 -0.27 17.51
CA GLY A 115 -15.79 0.74 18.11
C GLY A 115 -17.26 0.50 17.76
N TYR A 116 -17.53 -0.40 16.82
CA TYR A 116 -18.83 -0.68 16.27
C TYR A 116 -19.26 -2.14 16.50
N HIS A 117 -20.57 -2.36 16.64
CA HIS A 117 -21.16 -3.70 16.73
C HIS A 117 -22.34 -3.77 15.75
N PHE A 118 -22.07 -4.25 14.54
CA PHE A 118 -23.11 -4.48 13.54
C PHE A 118 -23.41 -5.96 13.40
N PRO A 119 -24.66 -6.37 13.63
CA PRO A 119 -25.08 -7.74 13.34
C PRO A 119 -25.02 -8.10 11.85
N GLY A 120 -24.83 -7.13 10.94
CA GLY A 120 -24.77 -7.35 9.48
C GLY A 120 -23.36 -7.40 8.88
N TYR A 121 -22.31 -7.13 9.65
CA TYR A 121 -20.94 -7.54 9.34
C TYR A 121 -20.79 -8.91 10.02
N VAL A 122 -21.25 -9.93 9.28
CA VAL A 122 -21.33 -11.34 9.69
C VAL A 122 -19.96 -11.89 10.12
N ASP A 123 -18.90 -11.21 9.68
CA ASP A 123 -17.50 -11.56 9.71
C ASP A 123 -17.04 -12.03 11.09
N ILE A 124 -17.55 -11.51 12.22
CA ILE A 124 -16.88 -11.79 13.50
C ILE A 124 -17.64 -12.75 14.42
N LEU A 125 -18.97 -12.73 14.45
CA LEU A 125 -19.74 -13.44 15.48
C LEU A 125 -20.68 -14.52 14.94
N GLY A 126 -20.93 -14.59 13.63
CA GLY A 126 -21.89 -15.56 13.07
C GLY A 126 -23.30 -15.42 13.64
N GLU A 127 -23.65 -14.25 14.19
CA GLU A 127 -24.86 -14.03 15.00
C GLU A 127 -26.18 -14.09 14.23
N ARG A 128 -26.13 -14.23 12.90
CA ARG A 128 -27.32 -14.41 12.06
C ARG A 128 -27.49 -15.87 11.65
N PRO A 129 -28.71 -16.43 11.69
CA PRO A 129 -28.98 -17.75 11.14
C PRO A 129 -28.49 -17.89 9.69
N GLY A 130 -27.63 -18.87 9.44
CA GLY A 130 -27.08 -19.18 8.11
C GLY A 130 -25.82 -18.40 7.70
N ALA A 131 -25.27 -17.56 8.58
CA ALA A 131 -24.13 -16.71 8.29
C ALA A 131 -22.83 -17.30 8.88
N SER A 132 -21.81 -17.52 8.04
CA SER A 132 -20.52 -18.08 8.49
C SER A 132 -19.61 -16.99 9.04
N ARG A 133 -19.12 -17.19 10.26
CA ARG A 133 -18.05 -16.39 10.85
C ARG A 133 -16.81 -16.40 9.94
N ASN A 134 -16.10 -15.28 9.85
CA ASN A 134 -14.77 -15.19 9.28
C ASN A 134 -13.87 -16.16 10.05
N PRO A 135 -13.33 -17.21 9.39
CA PRO A 135 -12.59 -18.27 10.07
C PRO A 135 -11.23 -17.81 10.62
N TYR A 136 -10.79 -16.61 10.26
CA TYR A 136 -9.49 -16.07 10.63
C TYR A 136 -9.52 -15.15 11.86
N ILE A 137 -10.71 -14.81 12.38
CA ILE A 137 -10.85 -13.92 13.54
C ILE A 137 -11.36 -14.73 14.73
N ASP A 138 -10.51 -14.94 15.74
CA ASP A 138 -10.82 -15.79 16.90
C ASP A 138 -11.75 -15.11 17.90
N GLN A 139 -11.66 -13.78 18.05
CA GLN A 139 -12.38 -13.04 19.09
C GLN A 139 -12.73 -11.61 18.69
N GLN A 140 -13.73 -11.03 19.36
CA GLN A 140 -14.07 -9.62 19.25
C GLN A 140 -14.02 -8.93 20.61
N LEU A 141 -13.46 -7.72 20.60
CA LEU A 141 -13.63 -6.73 21.65
C LEU A 141 -14.35 -5.51 21.07
N VAL A 142 -15.60 -5.30 21.46
CA VAL A 142 -16.32 -4.05 21.14
C VAL A 142 -16.09 -3.06 22.27
N VAL A 143 -15.45 -1.94 21.96
CA VAL A 143 -15.22 -0.83 22.88
C VAL A 143 -16.49 -0.03 23.05
N ARG A 144 -17.02 -0.02 24.27
CA ARG A 144 -18.28 0.63 24.62
C ARG A 144 -18.10 1.61 25.77
N ALA A 145 -18.84 2.71 25.72
CA ALA A 145 -18.93 3.69 26.79
C ALA A 145 -20.36 3.80 27.32
N LEU A 146 -20.52 4.35 28.51
CA LEU A 146 -21.84 4.63 29.06
C LEU A 146 -22.52 5.73 28.22
N SER A 147 -23.75 5.47 27.79
CA SER A 147 -24.59 6.48 27.14
C SER A 147 -25.48 7.16 28.18
N LEU A 148 -25.40 8.49 28.30
CA LEU A 148 -26.27 9.26 29.20
C LEU A 148 -27.76 9.07 28.91
N ALA A 149 -28.12 8.93 27.63
CA ALA A 149 -29.51 8.80 27.21
C ALA A 149 -30.13 7.44 27.59
N SER A 150 -29.36 6.36 27.50
CA SER A 150 -29.87 4.99 27.71
C SER A 150 -29.43 4.35 29.02
N ARG A 151 -28.45 4.93 29.72
CA ARG A 151 -27.73 4.34 30.87
C ARG A 151 -27.15 2.95 30.61
N ASN A 152 -27.01 2.58 29.34
CA ASN A 152 -26.40 1.34 28.92
C ASN A 152 -25.05 1.61 28.25
N LYS A 153 -24.17 0.61 28.27
CA LYS A 153 -22.93 0.66 27.49
C LYS A 153 -23.27 0.51 26.01
N THR A 154 -22.93 1.51 25.21
CA THR A 154 -23.13 1.52 23.76
C THR A 154 -21.78 1.56 23.05
N PRO A 155 -21.65 0.90 21.87
CA PRO A 155 -20.46 1.03 21.04
C PRO A 155 -20.14 2.50 20.76
N LEU A 156 -18.85 2.85 20.75
CA LEU A 156 -18.39 4.22 20.53
C LEU A 156 -18.75 4.76 19.15
N GLN A 157 -18.87 3.88 18.16
CA GLN A 157 -19.08 4.22 16.77
C GLN A 157 -20.51 3.82 16.33
N ARG A 158 -21.08 4.64 15.43
CA ARG A 158 -22.26 4.27 14.61
C ARG A 158 -21.82 3.99 13.18
N ALA A 159 -22.51 3.10 12.46
CA ALA A 159 -22.19 2.82 11.05
C ALA A 159 -22.20 4.08 10.18
N SER A 160 -21.09 4.38 9.51
CA SER A 160 -21.07 5.28 8.36
C SER A 160 -19.85 4.99 7.50
N TRP A 161 -20.08 4.61 6.24
CA TRP A 161 -19.02 4.29 5.26
C TRP A 161 -18.50 5.55 4.55
N ARG A 162 -19.28 6.63 4.53
CA ARG A 162 -18.85 7.90 3.92
C ARG A 162 -17.71 8.55 4.68
N ASN A 163 -17.42 8.01 5.87
CA ASN A 163 -16.97 8.80 6.97
C ASN A 163 -15.63 8.27 7.49
N MET A 164 -14.60 9.12 7.47
CA MET A 164 -13.28 8.87 8.05
C MET A 164 -13.35 8.50 9.54
N ASN A 165 -14.44 8.79 10.22
CA ASN A 165 -14.60 8.58 11.65
C ASN A 165 -14.33 7.13 12.07
N CYS A 166 -14.74 6.11 11.29
CA CYS A 166 -14.44 4.69 11.63
C CYS A 166 -12.94 4.43 11.69
N VAL A 167 -12.21 5.06 10.78
CA VAL A 167 -10.76 4.97 10.66
C VAL A 167 -10.09 5.71 11.82
N LEU A 168 -10.60 6.89 12.15
CA LEU A 168 -10.13 7.65 13.30
C LEU A 168 -10.33 6.87 14.61
N TYR A 169 -11.43 6.11 14.78
CA TYR A 169 -11.58 5.21 15.93
C TYR A 169 -10.48 4.14 15.92
N ALA A 170 -10.31 3.40 14.82
CA ALA A 170 -9.31 2.34 14.72
C ALA A 170 -7.88 2.86 15.02
N PHE A 171 -7.50 4.01 14.46
CA PHE A 171 -6.19 4.62 14.71
C PHE A 171 -6.05 5.14 16.14
N THR A 172 -7.10 5.68 16.75
CA THR A 172 -7.05 6.09 18.16
C THR A 172 -6.92 4.87 19.08
N PHE A 173 -7.58 3.75 18.76
CA PHE A 173 -7.39 2.49 19.47
C PHE A 173 -5.96 1.99 19.31
N ALA A 174 -5.40 2.04 18.10
CA ALA A 174 -4.01 1.67 17.83
C ALA A 174 -3.03 2.50 18.66
N GLU A 175 -3.18 3.83 18.67
CA GLU A 175 -2.38 4.74 19.51
C GLU A 175 -2.41 4.31 20.97
N ARG A 176 -3.60 3.97 21.49
CA ARG A 176 -3.75 3.56 22.88
C ARG A 176 -3.18 2.16 23.16
N ILE A 177 -3.38 1.20 22.26
CA ILE A 177 -2.80 -0.15 22.37
C ILE A 177 -1.28 -0.07 22.41
N LEU A 178 -0.69 0.71 21.50
CA LEU A 178 0.76 0.91 21.44
C LEU A 178 1.30 1.58 22.71
N HIS A 179 0.58 2.56 23.26
CA HIS A 179 0.93 3.13 24.55
C HIS A 179 0.86 2.10 25.69
N LEU A 180 -0.17 1.25 25.71
CA LEU A 180 -0.31 0.20 26.71
C LEU A 180 0.83 -0.83 26.63
N PHE A 181 1.37 -1.12 25.44
CA PHE A 181 2.56 -2.00 25.33
C PHE A 181 3.80 -1.41 26.01
N GLU A 182 3.90 -0.08 26.10
CA GLU A 182 4.99 0.61 26.79
C GLU A 182 4.74 0.72 28.30
N THR A 183 3.48 0.93 28.72
CA THR A 183 3.15 1.24 30.12
C THR A 183 2.63 0.06 30.95
N ASP A 184 2.01 -0.94 30.31
CA ASP A 184 1.45 -2.13 30.97
C ASP A 184 1.58 -3.38 30.07
N PRO A 185 2.81 -3.87 29.84
CA PRO A 185 3.04 -5.02 28.96
C PRO A 185 2.40 -6.32 29.48
N GLY A 186 2.16 -6.45 30.79
CA GLY A 186 1.57 -7.64 31.40
C GLY A 186 0.08 -7.85 31.07
N LEU A 187 -0.60 -6.79 30.61
CA LEU A 187 -1.98 -6.85 30.15
C LEU A 187 -2.12 -7.79 28.94
N PHE A 188 -1.20 -7.69 27.97
CA PHE A 188 -1.30 -8.41 26.69
C PHE A 188 -0.89 -9.87 26.77
N SER A 189 0.13 -10.21 27.57
CA SER A 189 0.50 -11.60 27.82
C SER A 189 -0.64 -12.39 28.47
N SER A 190 -1.50 -11.72 29.23
CA SER A 190 -2.64 -12.35 29.89
C SER A 190 -3.80 -12.62 28.92
N ILE A 191 -4.09 -11.71 27.98
CA ILE A 191 -5.25 -11.78 27.07
C ILE A 191 -5.21 -13.02 26.17
N PHE A 192 -4.02 -13.46 25.76
CA PHE A 192 -3.85 -14.64 24.90
C PHE A 192 -3.39 -15.89 25.66
N SER A 193 -3.48 -15.90 26.99
CA SER A 193 -3.14 -17.07 27.80
C SER A 193 -4.29 -18.09 27.81
N SER A 194 -3.98 -19.36 27.58
CA SER A 194 -4.96 -20.46 27.57
C SER A 194 -5.56 -20.79 28.95
N GLU A 195 -4.98 -20.24 30.03
CA GLU A 195 -5.30 -20.63 31.41
C GLU A 195 -6.34 -19.73 32.09
N LYS A 196 -6.59 -18.52 31.57
CA LYS A 196 -7.55 -17.57 32.17
C LYS A 196 -8.80 -17.44 31.31
N SER A 197 -9.97 -17.42 31.96
CA SER A 197 -11.24 -17.12 31.30
C SER A 197 -11.17 -15.71 30.68
N LEU A 198 -11.21 -15.67 29.34
CA LEU A 198 -11.21 -14.47 28.50
C LEU A 198 -12.28 -13.45 28.92
N ALA A 199 -13.36 -13.92 29.55
CA ALA A 199 -14.45 -13.08 30.05
C ALA A 199 -14.00 -12.06 31.11
N TYR A 200 -12.89 -12.30 31.81
CA TYR A 200 -12.35 -11.38 32.83
C TYR A 200 -11.29 -10.41 32.31
N LEU A 201 -10.62 -10.74 31.20
CA LEU A 201 -9.47 -9.97 30.71
C LEU A 201 -9.87 -8.95 29.64
N LEU A 202 -10.83 -9.29 28.77
CA LEU A 202 -11.35 -8.37 27.76
C LEU A 202 -11.98 -7.10 28.35
N PRO A 203 -12.75 -7.15 29.47
CA PRO A 203 -13.25 -5.93 30.10
C PRO A 203 -12.15 -5.01 30.61
N ASN A 204 -11.03 -5.55 31.12
CA ASN A 204 -9.89 -4.74 31.56
C ASN A 204 -9.21 -4.04 30.39
N LEU A 205 -9.02 -4.75 29.27
CA LEU A 205 -8.54 -4.15 28.03
C LEU A 205 -9.53 -3.09 27.51
N GLU A 206 -10.83 -3.36 27.51
CA GLU A 206 -11.87 -2.41 27.12
C GLU A 206 -11.74 -1.10 27.93
N GLN A 207 -11.64 -1.20 29.26
CA GLN A 207 -11.47 -0.03 30.13
C GLN A 207 -10.13 0.68 29.90
N ALA A 208 -9.04 -0.06 29.73
CA ALA A 208 -7.73 0.52 29.48
C ALA A 208 -7.67 1.28 28.15
N ILE A 209 -8.33 0.75 27.10
CA ILE A 209 -8.53 1.45 25.82
C ILE A 209 -9.39 2.69 26.06
N LEU A 210 -10.56 2.52 26.70
CA LEU A 210 -11.52 3.60 26.88
C LEU A 210 -10.97 4.79 27.68
N ALA A 211 -10.16 4.52 28.70
CA ALA A 211 -9.46 5.57 29.47
C ALA A 211 -8.52 6.41 28.59
N GLY A 212 -7.95 5.83 27.54
CA GLY A 212 -7.16 6.56 26.54
C GLY A 212 -7.97 7.39 25.55
N MET A 213 -9.32 7.31 25.63
CA MET A 213 -10.24 8.02 24.75
C MET A 213 -10.82 9.29 25.40
N VAL A 214 -10.42 9.62 26.64
CA VAL A 214 -10.82 10.86 27.31
C VAL A 214 -10.41 12.06 26.45
N ASP A 215 -11.30 13.05 26.34
CA ASP A 215 -11.17 14.25 25.50
C ASP A 215 -11.05 13.98 23.98
N LYS A 216 -11.28 12.72 23.57
CA LYS A 216 -11.40 12.30 22.16
C LYS A 216 -12.79 11.78 21.84
N TYR A 217 -13.32 10.87 22.66
CA TYR A 217 -14.64 10.23 22.45
C TYR A 217 -15.49 10.11 23.71
N VAL A 218 -14.85 10.20 24.88
CA VAL A 218 -15.52 10.12 26.16
C VAL A 218 -15.11 11.27 27.06
N THR A 219 -15.95 11.57 28.03
CA THR A 219 -15.64 12.44 29.16
C THR A 219 -15.79 11.66 30.45
N GLU A 220 -14.92 11.90 31.42
CA GLU A 220 -15.06 11.33 32.75
C GLU A 220 -16.06 12.14 33.57
N GLN A 221 -17.08 11.49 34.11
CA GLN A 221 -18.06 12.09 35.02
C GLN A 221 -18.30 11.13 36.17
N HIS A 222 -18.05 11.58 37.41
CA HIS A 222 -18.22 10.77 38.63
C HIS A 222 -17.49 9.41 38.61
N GLY A 223 -16.32 9.34 37.96
CA GLY A 223 -15.56 8.09 37.81
C GLY A 223 -16.07 7.16 36.71
N GLU A 224 -17.08 7.56 35.94
CA GLU A 224 -17.59 6.83 34.79
C GLU A 224 -17.13 7.48 33.47
N LEU A 225 -16.77 6.64 32.48
CA LEU A 225 -16.41 7.08 31.14
C LEU A 225 -17.66 7.13 30.26
N ILE A 226 -18.10 8.35 29.98
CA ILE A 226 -19.35 8.65 29.31
C ILE A 226 -19.08 9.06 27.86
N TYR A 227 -19.80 8.42 26.94
CA TYR A 227 -19.74 8.79 25.53
C TYR A 227 -20.20 10.23 25.30
N ASN A 228 -19.38 11.02 24.60
CA ASN A 228 -19.64 12.43 24.36
C ASN A 228 -19.55 12.74 22.86
N GLU A 229 -20.70 13.00 22.22
CA GLU A 229 -20.79 13.28 20.78
C GLU A 229 -20.11 14.61 20.41
N GLU A 230 -20.18 15.62 21.25
CA GLU A 230 -19.58 16.94 20.99
C GLU A 230 -18.05 16.86 20.99
N VAL A 231 -17.48 16.17 21.99
CA VAL A 231 -16.03 15.94 22.09
C VAL A 231 -15.53 15.09 20.92
N ARG A 232 -16.29 14.05 20.55
CA ARG A 232 -16.02 13.25 19.34
C ARG A 232 -15.96 14.11 18.09
N ASP A 233 -16.99 14.93 17.86
CA ASP A 233 -17.07 15.73 16.64
C ASP A 233 -15.95 16.76 16.57
N ALA A 234 -15.67 17.45 17.68
CA ALA A 234 -14.54 18.37 17.78
C ALA A 234 -13.19 17.68 17.57
N TYR A 235 -13.02 16.45 18.05
CA TYR A 235 -11.82 15.64 17.79
C TYR A 235 -11.71 15.27 16.31
N HIS A 236 -12.77 14.74 15.71
CA HIS A 236 -12.80 14.34 14.31
C HIS A 236 -12.54 15.53 13.38
N ASP A 237 -13.21 16.65 13.59
CA ASP A 237 -13.05 17.86 12.77
C ASP A 237 -11.62 18.39 12.81
N ARG A 238 -11.02 18.44 14.02
CA ARG A 238 -9.62 18.84 14.20
C ARG A 238 -8.66 17.92 13.45
N VAL A 239 -8.81 16.60 13.61
CA VAL A 239 -7.92 15.64 12.95
C VAL A 239 -8.06 15.69 11.44
N ARG A 240 -9.27 15.76 10.90
CA ARG A 240 -9.51 15.90 9.46
C ARG A 240 -8.90 17.19 8.91
N GLY A 241 -9.01 18.31 9.65
CA GLY A 241 -8.34 19.57 9.32
C GLY A 241 -6.82 19.40 9.17
N VAL A 242 -6.17 18.79 10.16
CA VAL A 242 -4.71 18.56 10.12
C VAL A 242 -4.30 17.61 9.00
N LEU A 243 -5.08 16.57 8.73
CA LEU A 243 -4.79 15.64 7.64
C LEU A 243 -4.91 16.32 6.27
N ALA A 244 -5.90 17.18 6.08
CA ALA A 244 -6.05 17.95 4.85
C ALA A 244 -4.87 18.90 4.63
N GLU A 245 -4.39 19.58 5.67
CA GLU A 245 -3.20 20.44 5.58
C GLU A 245 -1.94 19.64 5.23
N LYS A 246 -1.76 18.45 5.84
CA LYS A 246 -0.65 17.56 5.50
C LYS A 246 -0.70 17.08 4.06
N PHE A 247 -1.88 16.66 3.59
CA PHE A 247 -2.08 16.24 2.21
C PHE A 247 -1.68 17.34 1.23
N ILE A 248 -2.09 18.59 1.50
CA ILE A 248 -1.70 19.76 0.68
C ILE A 248 -0.18 19.93 0.68
N ALA A 249 0.46 19.84 1.84
CA ALA A 249 1.91 20.01 1.98
C ALA A 249 2.70 18.93 1.23
N GLU A 250 2.33 17.65 1.41
CA GLU A 250 2.96 16.49 0.77
C GLU A 250 2.77 16.54 -0.75
N SER A 251 1.56 16.81 -1.24
CA SER A 251 1.27 16.92 -2.67
C SER A 251 2.08 18.04 -3.34
N ARG A 252 2.20 19.20 -2.68
CA ARG A 252 3.02 20.32 -3.20
C ARG A 252 4.51 19.98 -3.21
N GLN A 253 4.99 19.27 -2.20
CA GLN A 253 6.38 18.82 -2.15
C GLN A 253 6.68 17.84 -3.29
N GLU A 254 5.80 16.86 -3.53
CA GLU A 254 5.94 15.90 -4.61
C GLU A 254 5.89 16.56 -6.00
N PHE A 255 5.00 17.55 -6.17
CA PHE A 255 4.93 18.35 -7.39
C PHE A 255 6.19 19.20 -7.61
N ALA A 256 6.72 19.82 -6.55
CA ALA A 256 7.97 20.56 -6.63
C ALA A 256 9.14 19.63 -6.99
N VAL A 257 9.23 18.43 -6.39
CA VAL A 257 10.27 17.45 -6.68
C VAL A 257 10.17 16.90 -8.11
N SER A 258 8.96 16.63 -8.60
CA SER A 258 8.75 16.17 -9.98
C SER A 258 9.02 17.28 -11.00
N THR A 259 8.65 18.53 -10.71
CA THR A 259 8.98 19.70 -11.53
C THR A 259 10.48 19.96 -11.58
N VAL A 260 11.18 19.85 -10.44
CA VAL A 260 12.66 19.98 -10.38
C VAL A 260 13.35 18.82 -11.08
N LYS A 261 12.86 17.57 -10.98
CA LYS A 261 13.40 16.45 -11.76
C LYS A 261 13.21 16.67 -13.26
N SER A 262 12.05 17.17 -13.68
CA SER A 262 11.76 17.54 -15.06
C SER A 262 12.67 18.68 -15.55
N GLN A 263 12.87 19.73 -14.75
CA GLN A 263 13.78 20.83 -15.08
C GLN A 263 15.26 20.44 -15.05
N CYS A 264 15.67 19.56 -14.13
CA CYS A 264 17.04 19.04 -14.08
C CYS A 264 17.33 18.06 -15.24
N SER A 265 16.31 17.40 -15.79
CA SER A 265 16.41 16.69 -17.07
C SER A 265 16.45 17.60 -18.29
N VAL A 266 15.95 18.84 -18.19
CA VAL A 266 16.03 19.85 -19.26
C VAL A 266 17.38 20.59 -19.23
N GLU A 267 17.99 20.79 -18.05
CA GLU A 267 19.31 21.41 -17.90
C GLU A 267 20.49 20.43 -18.05
N LYS A 268 20.22 19.11 -18.11
CA LYS A 268 21.16 18.08 -18.57
C LYS A 268 20.90 17.62 -20.01
N ASN A 269 20.39 18.51 -20.87
CA ASN A 269 20.57 18.40 -22.32
C ASN A 269 21.94 18.94 -22.78
N ILE A 270 22.99 18.77 -21.97
CA ILE A 270 24.26 18.31 -22.56
C ILE A 270 24.03 16.82 -22.77
N ALA A 271 23.51 16.45 -23.95
CA ALA A 271 23.48 15.07 -24.39
C ALA A 271 24.85 14.46 -24.05
N PRO A 272 24.92 13.35 -23.29
CA PRO A 272 26.19 12.66 -23.11
C PRO A 272 26.70 12.40 -24.53
N ASN A 273 27.85 12.96 -24.86
CA ASN A 273 28.41 12.80 -26.19
C ASN A 273 28.88 11.35 -26.31
N TYR A 274 27.94 10.46 -26.64
CA TYR A 274 28.17 9.04 -26.86
C TYR A 274 29.02 8.79 -28.10
N THR A 275 29.53 9.82 -28.82
CA THR A 275 30.52 9.59 -29.90
C THR A 275 31.70 8.76 -29.41
N PHE A 276 32.12 8.85 -28.15
CA PHE A 276 33.16 7.95 -27.66
C PHE A 276 32.72 6.48 -27.65
N LEU A 277 31.52 6.17 -27.16
CA LEU A 277 30.98 4.81 -27.14
C LEU A 277 30.57 4.31 -28.54
N LEU A 278 30.09 5.21 -29.39
CA LEU A 278 29.76 4.92 -30.78
C LEU A 278 31.03 4.68 -31.60
N ASN A 279 32.07 5.52 -31.44
CA ASN A 279 33.37 5.33 -32.08
C ASN A 279 34.08 4.09 -31.53
N ALA A 280 33.99 3.81 -30.23
CA ALA A 280 34.51 2.59 -29.64
C ALA A 280 33.77 1.36 -30.18
N GLY A 281 32.43 1.41 -30.29
CA GLY A 281 31.62 0.35 -30.87
C GLY A 281 31.90 0.12 -32.37
N ILE A 282 32.05 1.20 -33.15
CA ILE A 282 32.44 1.14 -34.57
C ILE A 282 33.86 0.58 -34.69
N LEU A 283 34.81 1.02 -33.86
CA LEU A 283 36.19 0.50 -33.87
C LEU A 283 36.22 -0.99 -33.50
N LEU A 284 35.46 -1.40 -32.47
CA LEU A 284 35.38 -2.80 -32.04
C LEU A 284 34.74 -3.68 -33.13
N SER A 285 33.64 -3.21 -33.73
CA SER A 285 32.96 -3.85 -34.86
C SER A 285 33.89 -4.00 -36.07
N SER A 286 34.61 -2.94 -36.43
CA SER A 286 35.57 -2.93 -37.54
C SER A 286 36.72 -3.91 -37.29
N THR A 287 37.24 -3.94 -36.05
CA THR A 287 38.33 -4.83 -35.64
C THR A 287 37.88 -6.29 -35.64
N LEU A 288 36.65 -6.57 -35.18
CA LEU A 288 36.06 -7.90 -35.23
C LEU A 288 35.79 -8.36 -36.67
N CYS A 289 35.34 -7.46 -37.55
CA CYS A 289 35.11 -7.79 -38.95
C CYS A 289 36.45 -8.11 -39.66
N LEU A 290 37.48 -7.30 -39.44
CA LEU A 290 38.84 -7.54 -39.93
C LEU A 290 39.42 -8.85 -39.39
N SER A 291 39.24 -9.17 -38.12
CA SER A 291 39.73 -10.43 -37.56
C SER A 291 38.99 -11.64 -38.13
N PHE A 292 37.67 -11.56 -38.37
CA PHE A 292 36.92 -12.60 -39.09
C PHE A 292 37.42 -12.79 -40.53
N PHE A 293 37.66 -11.71 -41.29
CA PHE A 293 38.24 -11.82 -42.63
C PHE A 293 39.66 -12.39 -42.61
N THR A 294 40.47 -12.05 -41.61
CA THR A 294 41.83 -12.58 -41.47
C THR A 294 41.80 -14.07 -41.14
N ILE A 295 40.92 -14.50 -40.23
CA ILE A 295 40.71 -15.93 -39.90
C ILE A 295 40.17 -16.67 -41.13
N ALA A 296 39.22 -16.09 -41.86
CA ALA A 296 38.69 -16.67 -43.10
C ALA A 296 39.75 -16.78 -44.20
N ALA A 297 40.64 -15.78 -44.34
CA ALA A 297 41.76 -15.82 -45.28
C ALA A 297 42.82 -16.87 -44.89
N ILE A 298 43.15 -17.00 -43.60
CA ILE A 298 44.03 -18.05 -43.08
C ILE A 298 43.40 -19.43 -43.30
N ALA A 299 42.10 -19.58 -43.03
CA ALA A 299 41.37 -20.80 -43.30
C ALA A 299 41.34 -21.13 -44.81
N LEU A 300 41.16 -20.12 -45.68
CA LEU A 300 41.20 -20.29 -47.13
C LEU A 300 42.59 -20.72 -47.62
N LEU A 301 43.67 -20.14 -47.08
CA LEU A 301 45.05 -20.58 -47.35
C LEU A 301 45.29 -22.02 -46.87
N GLY A 302 44.72 -22.42 -45.73
CA GLY A 302 44.73 -23.80 -45.25
C GLY A 302 43.93 -24.76 -46.13
N VAL A 303 42.84 -24.30 -46.75
CA VAL A 303 42.00 -25.07 -47.68
C VAL A 303 42.66 -25.20 -49.07
N ILE A 304 43.44 -24.22 -49.52
CA ILE A 304 44.23 -24.32 -50.77
C ILE A 304 45.36 -25.38 -50.65
N ALA A 305 45.78 -25.74 -49.44
CA ALA A 305 46.76 -26.79 -49.18
C ALA A 305 46.15 -28.21 -49.05
N LEU A 306 44.82 -28.38 -49.19
CA LEU A 306 44.15 -29.67 -49.01
C LEU A 306 43.14 -29.98 -50.14
N PRO A 307 42.89 -31.27 -50.46
CA PRO A 307 42.04 -31.64 -51.58
C PRO A 307 40.58 -31.18 -51.41
N SER A 308 40.02 -30.74 -52.54
CA SER A 308 38.76 -30.02 -52.79
C SER A 308 37.44 -30.65 -52.30
N LEU A 309 37.25 -30.84 -50.98
CA LEU A 309 35.98 -31.40 -50.46
C LEU A 309 35.37 -30.73 -49.22
N VAL A 310 35.90 -29.61 -48.73
CA VAL A 310 35.40 -28.96 -47.48
C VAL A 310 34.89 -27.52 -47.68
N ILE A 311 34.74 -27.04 -48.92
CA ILE A 311 34.40 -25.63 -49.21
C ILE A 311 32.89 -25.33 -49.07
N GLY A 312 32.02 -26.33 -49.11
CA GLY A 312 30.55 -26.12 -49.12
C GLY A 312 29.93 -25.71 -47.78
N GLY A 313 30.53 -26.09 -46.64
CA GLY A 313 29.92 -25.94 -45.32
C GLY A 313 30.04 -24.53 -44.71
N THR A 314 31.13 -23.82 -44.99
CA THR A 314 31.43 -22.51 -44.39
C THR A 314 30.67 -21.35 -45.04
N LEU A 315 30.31 -21.45 -46.31
CA LEU A 315 29.52 -20.43 -47.01
C LEU A 315 28.06 -20.37 -46.55
N ALA A 316 27.49 -21.50 -46.10
CA ALA A 316 26.10 -21.57 -45.66
C ALA A 316 25.86 -20.84 -44.32
N ALA A 317 26.84 -20.87 -43.41
CA ALA A 317 26.72 -20.23 -42.09
C ALA A 317 26.75 -18.68 -42.16
N GLY A 318 27.50 -18.11 -43.10
CA GLY A 318 27.59 -16.66 -43.29
C GLY A 318 26.32 -16.01 -43.87
N LEU A 319 25.58 -16.75 -44.70
CA LEU A 319 24.31 -16.28 -45.28
C LEU A 319 23.18 -16.23 -44.23
N VAL A 320 23.15 -17.20 -43.31
CA VAL A 320 22.12 -17.26 -42.26
C VAL A 320 22.28 -16.13 -41.23
N SER A 321 23.50 -15.78 -40.83
CA SER A 321 23.72 -14.66 -39.90
C SER A 321 23.40 -13.30 -40.52
N SER A 322 23.69 -13.13 -41.81
CA SER A 322 23.39 -11.90 -42.56
C SER A 322 21.88 -11.69 -42.71
N LEU A 323 21.11 -12.75 -42.98
CA LEU A 323 19.65 -12.70 -43.05
C LEU A 323 19.01 -12.39 -41.68
N ALA A 324 19.54 -12.96 -40.59
CA ALA A 324 19.04 -12.67 -39.24
C ALA A 324 19.28 -11.19 -38.85
N THR A 325 20.42 -10.62 -39.24
CA THR A 325 20.76 -9.23 -38.94
C THR A 325 19.93 -8.25 -39.77
N TYR A 326 19.66 -8.58 -41.05
CA TYR A 326 18.76 -7.80 -41.90
C TYR A 326 17.30 -7.83 -41.40
N GLY A 327 16.82 -8.98 -40.93
CA GLY A 327 15.48 -9.12 -40.35
C GLY A 327 15.28 -8.27 -39.08
N MET A 328 16.29 -8.21 -38.21
CA MET A 328 16.27 -7.34 -37.03
C MET A 328 16.29 -5.85 -37.39
N PHE A 329 16.99 -5.47 -38.46
CA PHE A 329 17.03 -4.09 -38.95
C PHE A 329 15.69 -3.63 -39.57
N GLN A 330 15.01 -4.52 -40.29
CA GLN A 330 13.66 -4.25 -40.83
C GLN A 330 12.57 -4.21 -39.75
N ALA A 331 12.65 -5.04 -38.71
CA ALA A 331 11.70 -5.00 -37.60
C ALA A 331 11.75 -3.65 -36.86
N ARG A 332 12.96 -3.10 -36.68
CA ARG A 332 13.18 -1.82 -35.99
C ARG A 332 12.68 -0.60 -36.77
N THR A 333 12.73 -0.64 -38.10
CA THR A 333 12.22 0.44 -38.96
C THR A 333 10.69 0.44 -39.10
N LYS A 334 10.01 -0.63 -38.69
CA LYS A 334 8.54 -0.75 -38.71
C LYS A 334 7.86 -0.29 -37.42
N GLU A 335 8.57 -0.34 -36.29
CA GLU A 335 8.03 0.08 -34.97
C GLU A 335 8.14 1.60 -34.73
N ASN A 336 8.98 2.32 -35.48
CA ASN A 336 9.10 3.79 -35.43
C ASN A 336 9.23 4.37 -36.86
N PRO A 337 8.12 4.66 -37.56
CA PRO A 337 8.18 5.28 -38.88
C PRO A 337 8.70 6.74 -38.86
N ASP A 338 8.66 7.41 -37.69
CA ASP A 338 9.02 8.83 -37.56
C ASP A 338 10.54 9.10 -37.35
N GLU A 339 11.37 8.05 -37.25
CA GLU A 339 12.84 8.20 -37.20
C GLU A 339 13.52 7.94 -38.56
N ALA A 340 12.75 7.63 -39.61
CA ALA A 340 13.24 7.46 -40.98
C ALA A 340 13.18 8.77 -41.78
N ASN A 341 13.82 9.83 -41.29
CA ASN A 341 14.06 11.05 -42.09
C ASN A 341 15.55 11.16 -42.45
N PRO A 342 15.97 10.80 -43.68
CA PRO A 342 17.34 11.00 -44.11
C PRO A 342 17.50 12.45 -44.61
N GLN A 343 17.61 13.42 -43.71
CA GLN A 343 18.18 14.72 -44.05
C GLN A 343 19.71 14.66 -43.93
N PHE A 344 20.36 14.05 -44.92
CA PHE A 344 21.77 14.29 -45.21
C PHE A 344 22.02 14.14 -46.71
N PHE A 345 21.76 15.20 -47.45
CA PHE A 345 22.51 15.51 -48.68
C PHE A 345 22.95 16.97 -48.58
N PRO A 346 24.27 17.27 -48.66
CA PRO A 346 24.72 18.63 -48.88
C PRO A 346 24.36 19.03 -50.31
N GLU A 347 23.81 20.23 -50.50
CA GLU A 347 23.66 20.82 -51.83
C GLU A 347 25.04 20.98 -52.50
N PRO A 348 25.20 20.62 -53.78
CA PRO A 348 26.39 20.99 -54.53
C PRO A 348 26.30 22.46 -54.95
N ILE A 349 27.48 23.11 -54.93
CA ILE A 349 27.76 24.48 -55.40
C ILE A 349 27.26 24.70 -56.83
#